data_AF-A0A7X4DUX4-F1
#
_entry.id   AF-A0A7X4DUX4-F1
#
_cell.length_a   1.000
_cell.length_b   1.000
_cell.length_c   1.000
_cell.angle_alpha   90.00
_cell.angle_beta   90.00
_cell.angle_gamma   90.00
#
_symmetry.space_group_name_H-M   'P 1'
#
loop_
_entity.id
_entity.type
_entity.pdbx_description
1 polymer ?
#
loop_
_entity_poly.entity_id
_entity_poly.type
_entity_poly.pdbx_seq_one_letter_code
_entity_poly.pdbx_strand_id
1 'polypeptide(L)'
;MLKTLTAAAIALHVAASAATAADRHISLKALYAAFAAGDLETVMAFKAKDLGTDFIFFGPYGMSLVHSAAQHNQPAIAAALIDDGLPVDIRTKPPEGQRGTPIMVSAGFCSLQAGLFFLDAGAEVNAVHGTGSTALIFAARNDCPEMVSLLLDHDADPMIAARGRKLPKDERGFRAVDFARKYSPELLETRAGKRLVALTEAGEGCDGGTVERGDSHLGLFAERILGDAERWREIAKLNGIGPDSPARYGDCLKLPA
;
A
#
# COMPACT_ATOMS: atom_id res chain seq x y z
N MET A 1 -44.19 1.55 25.76
CA MET A 1 -43.04 0.63 25.69
C MET A 1 -42.32 0.85 24.38
N LEU A 2 -41.38 1.82 24.34
CA LEU A 2 -40.44 1.91 23.23
C LEU A 2 -39.44 0.77 23.40
N LYS A 3 -39.45 -0.19 22.47
CA LYS A 3 -38.39 -1.20 22.37
C LYS A 3 -37.07 -0.46 22.17
N THR A 4 -36.07 -0.76 23.00
CA THR A 4 -34.69 -0.30 22.84
C THR A 4 -34.20 -0.73 21.46
N LEU A 5 -34.21 0.18 20.49
CA LEU A 5 -33.54 0.01 19.22
C LEU A 5 -32.04 -0.09 19.53
N THR A 6 -31.38 -1.16 19.05
CA THR A 6 -29.93 -1.30 19.16
C THR A 6 -29.25 -0.11 18.46
N ALA A 7 -28.01 0.22 18.85
CA ALA A 7 -27.24 1.27 18.15
C ALA A 7 -27.19 1.01 16.63
N ALA A 8 -27.10 -0.26 16.23
CA ALA A 8 -27.25 -0.73 14.85
C ALA A 8 -28.63 -0.38 14.26
N ALA A 9 -29.74 -0.61 14.97
CA ALA A 9 -31.07 -0.25 14.49
C ALA A 9 -31.31 1.26 14.40
N ILE A 10 -30.70 2.08 15.27
CA ILE A 10 -30.73 3.54 15.18
C ILE A 10 -29.89 4.03 13.99
N ALA A 11 -28.67 3.49 13.80
CA ALA A 11 -27.84 3.79 12.64
C ALA A 11 -28.52 3.34 11.33
N LEU A 12 -29.18 2.18 11.34
CA LEU A 12 -29.90 1.61 10.19
C LEU A 12 -31.16 2.42 9.84
N HIS A 13 -31.87 2.95 10.83
CA HIS A 13 -33.03 3.83 10.67
C HIS A 13 -32.64 5.24 10.17
N VAL A 14 -31.56 5.82 10.71
CA VAL A 14 -31.05 7.13 10.29
C VAL A 14 -30.43 7.08 8.89
N ALA A 15 -29.73 5.99 8.55
CA ALA A 15 -29.19 5.77 7.21
C ALA A 15 -30.28 5.43 6.17
N ALA A 16 -31.54 5.21 6.57
CA ALA A 16 -32.64 4.89 5.64
C ALA A 16 -33.38 6.15 5.13
N SER A 17 -33.16 7.33 5.73
CA SER A 17 -33.95 8.54 5.46
C SER A 17 -33.15 9.69 4.84
N ALA A 18 -32.00 9.43 4.20
CA ALA A 18 -31.07 10.47 3.75
C ALA A 18 -31.55 11.31 2.55
N ALA A 19 -32.64 12.06 2.72
CA ALA A 19 -33.19 12.97 1.73
C ALA A 19 -32.60 14.38 1.83
N THR A 20 -32.03 14.76 2.99
CA THR A 20 -31.47 16.10 3.23
C THR A 20 -29.96 16.09 3.51
N ALA A 21 -29.32 17.25 3.38
CA ALA A 21 -27.90 17.42 3.71
C ALA A 21 -27.58 17.12 5.20
N ALA A 22 -28.52 17.40 6.11
CA ALA A 22 -28.39 17.09 7.52
C ALA A 22 -28.39 15.57 7.75
N ASP A 23 -29.28 14.84 7.07
CA ASP A 23 -29.36 13.38 7.15
C ASP A 23 -28.10 12.72 6.59
N ARG A 24 -27.53 13.26 5.50
CA ARG A 24 -26.24 12.82 4.94
C ARG A 24 -25.10 12.98 5.95
N HIS A 25 -25.04 14.12 6.65
CA HIS A 25 -23.99 14.37 7.64
C HIS A 25 -24.09 13.43 8.86
N ILE A 26 -25.31 13.16 9.34
CA ILE A 26 -25.51 12.21 10.44
C ILE A 26 -25.14 10.78 9.99
N SER A 27 -25.51 10.41 8.76
CA SER A 27 -25.15 9.12 8.15
C SER A 27 -23.63 8.92 8.05
N LEU A 28 -22.89 9.96 7.64
CA LEU A 28 -21.42 9.91 7.59
C LEU A 28 -20.79 9.74 8.97
N LYS A 29 -21.30 10.43 9.99
CA LYS A 29 -20.83 10.24 11.37
C LYS A 29 -21.04 8.81 11.86
N ALA A 30 -22.20 8.23 11.57
CA ALA A 30 -22.49 6.83 11.91
C ALA A 30 -21.55 5.87 11.17
N LEU A 31 -21.28 6.12 9.89
CA LEU A 31 -20.33 5.32 9.11
C LEU A 31 -18.90 5.42 9.67
N TYR A 32 -18.43 6.63 10.04
CA TYR A 32 -17.13 6.78 10.70
C TYR A 32 -17.09 6.04 12.04
N ALA A 33 -18.17 6.06 12.82
CA ALA A 33 -18.24 5.30 14.07
C ALA A 33 -18.19 3.78 13.83
N ALA A 34 -18.80 3.29 12.75
CA ALA A 34 -18.73 1.88 12.37
C ALA A 34 -17.28 1.45 12.06
N PHE A 35 -16.54 2.25 11.28
CA PHE A 35 -15.11 2.01 11.06
C PHE A 35 -14.30 2.12 12.37
N ALA A 36 -14.58 3.09 13.23
CA ALA A 36 -13.89 3.18 14.51
C ALA A 36 -14.13 1.95 15.42
N ALA A 37 -15.31 1.33 15.31
CA ALA A 37 -15.69 0.14 16.07
C ALA A 37 -15.34 -1.19 15.38
N GLY A 38 -14.96 -1.19 14.10
CA GLY A 38 -14.81 -2.41 13.30
C GLY A 38 -16.13 -3.13 13.05
N ASP A 39 -17.24 -2.39 13.01
CA ASP A 39 -18.59 -2.92 12.82
C ASP A 39 -18.85 -3.26 11.34
N LEU A 40 -18.45 -4.47 10.96
CA LEU A 40 -18.64 -5.02 9.62
C LEU A 40 -20.11 -4.98 9.17
N GLU A 41 -21.05 -5.35 10.04
CA GLU A 41 -22.46 -5.42 9.69
C GLU A 41 -22.99 -4.04 9.29
N THR A 42 -22.68 -3.02 10.10
CA THR A 42 -23.07 -1.65 9.78
C THR A 42 -22.40 -1.16 8.51
N VAL A 43 -21.10 -1.42 8.31
CA VAL A 43 -20.39 -1.03 7.06
C VAL A 43 -21.04 -1.67 5.82
N MET A 44 -21.35 -2.97 5.87
CA MET A 44 -22.00 -3.66 4.75
C MET A 44 -23.43 -3.18 4.54
N ALA A 45 -24.16 -2.82 5.60
CA ALA A 45 -25.48 -2.21 5.48
C ALA A 45 -25.43 -0.84 4.79
N PHE A 46 -24.39 -0.03 5.03
CA PHE A 46 -24.17 1.21 4.29
C PHE A 46 -23.87 0.95 2.81
N LYS A 47 -23.06 -0.06 2.48
CA LYS A 47 -22.76 -0.45 1.09
C LYS A 47 -23.99 -0.94 0.34
N ALA A 48 -24.79 -1.82 0.93
CA ALA A 48 -25.96 -2.44 0.28
C ALA A 48 -27.03 -1.42 -0.17
N LYS A 49 -27.07 -0.25 0.47
CA LYS A 49 -28.00 0.84 0.11
C LYS A 49 -27.55 1.65 -1.12
N ASP A 50 -26.31 1.50 -1.59
CA ASP A 50 -25.71 2.36 -2.63
C ASP A 50 -25.62 1.67 -4.01
N LEU A 51 -26.78 1.34 -4.60
CA LEU A 51 -26.90 1.07 -6.05
C LEU A 51 -26.99 2.38 -6.86
N GLY A 52 -26.16 3.36 -6.51
CA GLY A 52 -25.72 4.41 -7.43
C GLY A 52 -26.01 5.84 -7.00
N THR A 53 -25.24 6.43 -6.08
CA THR A 53 -24.41 7.61 -6.47
C THR A 53 -23.43 8.20 -5.45
N ASP A 54 -23.47 7.99 -4.12
CA ASP A 54 -22.72 8.90 -3.20
C ASP A 54 -21.97 8.26 -2.01
N PHE A 55 -22.06 6.94 -1.73
CA PHE A 55 -21.37 6.33 -0.57
C PHE A 55 -20.15 5.47 -0.94
N ILE A 56 -19.98 5.14 -2.22
CA ILE A 56 -18.70 4.61 -2.72
C ILE A 56 -17.57 5.59 -2.41
N PHE A 57 -17.83 6.91 -2.36
CA PHE A 57 -16.83 7.92 -2.04
C PHE A 57 -17.38 8.98 -1.08
N PHE A 58 -16.71 9.20 0.05
CA PHE A 58 -17.13 10.13 1.09
C PHE A 58 -15.95 10.87 1.73
N GLY A 59 -16.29 11.89 2.51
CA GLY A 59 -15.32 12.71 3.23
C GLY A 59 -14.54 13.67 2.31
N PRO A 60 -13.70 14.54 2.91
CA PRO A 60 -13.03 15.62 2.20
C PRO A 60 -11.93 15.15 1.25
N TYR A 61 -11.58 13.86 1.21
CA TYR A 61 -10.59 13.30 0.28
C TYR A 61 -11.21 12.40 -0.77
N GLY A 62 -12.54 12.29 -0.83
CA GLY A 62 -13.23 11.36 -1.72
C GLY A 62 -12.78 9.92 -1.50
N MET A 63 -12.72 9.46 -0.24
CA MET A 63 -12.31 8.11 0.14
C MET A 63 -13.46 7.13 -0.03
N SER A 64 -13.16 5.90 -0.42
CA SER A 64 -14.15 4.81 -0.41
C SER A 64 -14.17 4.05 0.91
N LEU A 65 -15.17 3.16 1.05
CA LEU A 65 -15.24 2.23 2.18
C LEU A 65 -13.97 1.39 2.30
N VAL A 66 -13.37 0.98 1.17
CA VAL A 66 -12.11 0.22 1.14
C VAL A 66 -10.95 1.07 1.66
N HIS A 67 -10.88 2.37 1.31
CA HIS A 67 -9.87 3.27 1.88
C HIS A 67 -10.05 3.46 3.38
N SER A 68 -11.29 3.53 3.89
CA SER A 68 -11.52 3.62 5.33
C SER A 68 -11.16 2.33 6.07
N ALA A 69 -11.43 1.16 5.48
CA ALA A 69 -10.93 -0.11 6.02
C ALA A 69 -9.39 -0.16 6.04
N ALA A 70 -8.75 0.38 5.01
CA ALA A 70 -7.29 0.53 4.93
C ALA A 70 -6.73 1.42 6.04
N GLN A 71 -7.34 2.60 6.23
CA GLN A 71 -6.95 3.59 7.24
C GLN A 71 -7.07 3.05 8.68
N HIS A 72 -8.08 2.21 8.95
CA HIS A 72 -8.34 1.67 10.28
C HIS A 72 -7.70 0.29 10.52
N ASN A 73 -6.87 -0.18 9.58
CA ASN A 73 -6.20 -1.48 9.66
C ASN A 73 -7.16 -2.68 9.81
N GLN A 74 -8.24 -2.70 9.01
CA GLN A 74 -9.35 -3.66 9.11
C GLN A 74 -9.42 -4.59 7.89
N PRO A 75 -8.57 -5.63 7.80
CA PRO A 75 -8.54 -6.54 6.65
C PRO A 75 -9.87 -7.30 6.46
N ALA A 76 -10.58 -7.65 7.54
CA ALA A 76 -11.86 -8.37 7.43
C ALA A 76 -12.96 -7.52 6.74
N ILE A 77 -13.01 -6.22 7.03
CA ILE A 77 -13.94 -5.30 6.37
C ILE A 77 -13.50 -5.06 4.92
N ALA A 78 -12.20 -4.89 4.69
CA ALA A 78 -11.66 -4.75 3.35
C ALA A 78 -11.99 -5.97 2.47
N ALA A 79 -11.81 -7.19 2.99
CA ALA A 79 -12.16 -8.44 2.33
C ALA A 79 -13.63 -8.50 1.95
N ALA A 80 -14.54 -8.27 2.90
CA ALA A 80 -15.97 -8.29 2.63
C ALA A 80 -16.39 -7.27 1.56
N LEU A 81 -15.79 -6.09 1.55
CA LEU A 81 -16.07 -5.07 0.53
C LEU A 81 -15.55 -5.47 -0.85
N ILE A 82 -14.37 -6.10 -0.94
CA ILE A 82 -13.81 -6.58 -2.21
C ILE A 82 -14.60 -7.78 -2.74
N ASP A 83 -14.99 -8.70 -1.86
CA ASP A 83 -15.85 -9.85 -2.20
C ASP A 83 -17.23 -9.39 -2.70
N ASP A 84 -17.73 -8.24 -2.21
CA ASP A 84 -18.94 -7.57 -2.70
C ASP A 84 -18.71 -6.72 -3.97
N GLY A 85 -17.54 -6.86 -4.61
CA GLY A 85 -17.24 -6.32 -5.93
C GLY A 85 -16.63 -4.91 -5.95
N LEU A 86 -16.19 -4.35 -4.82
CA LEU A 86 -15.37 -3.13 -4.87
C LEU A 86 -13.97 -3.45 -5.41
N PRO A 87 -13.41 -2.61 -6.30
CA PRO A 87 -12.05 -2.83 -6.79
C PRO A 87 -11.00 -2.73 -5.68
N VAL A 88 -10.03 -3.65 -5.69
CA VAL A 88 -8.87 -3.63 -4.78
C VAL A 88 -8.06 -2.32 -4.90
N ASP A 89 -7.90 -1.81 -6.12
CA ASP A 89 -7.20 -0.56 -6.43
C ASP A 89 -8.15 0.64 -6.67
N ILE A 90 -9.31 0.64 -6.00
CA ILE A 90 -10.23 1.77 -6.05
C ILE A 90 -9.51 3.08 -5.70
N ARG A 91 -9.74 4.15 -6.46
CA ARG A 91 -8.96 5.40 -6.32
C ARG A 91 -9.77 6.50 -5.70
N THR A 92 -9.17 7.27 -4.78
CA THR A 92 -9.84 8.44 -4.21
C THR A 92 -10.24 9.47 -5.29
N LYS A 93 -11.34 10.19 -5.07
CA LYS A 93 -11.88 11.14 -6.06
C LYS A 93 -11.34 12.57 -5.88
N PRO A 94 -10.99 13.28 -6.97
CA PRO A 94 -10.66 14.72 -6.94
C PRO A 94 -11.91 15.55 -6.54
N PRO A 95 -11.75 16.83 -6.12
CA PRO A 95 -10.56 17.67 -6.24
C PRO A 95 -9.50 17.51 -5.13
N GLU A 96 -9.89 17.07 -3.94
CA GLU A 96 -8.96 16.88 -2.82
C GLU A 96 -8.32 15.49 -2.83
N GLY A 97 -9.05 14.46 -3.29
CA GLY A 97 -8.51 13.12 -3.45
C GLY A 97 -7.50 13.09 -4.57
N GLN A 98 -6.25 12.78 -4.21
CA GLN A 98 -5.14 12.71 -5.14
C GLN A 98 -5.07 11.35 -5.84
N ARG A 99 -6.21 10.70 -6.10
CA ARG A 99 -6.28 9.37 -6.69
C ARG A 99 -5.47 8.33 -5.90
N GLY A 100 -5.40 8.42 -4.57
CA GLY A 100 -4.73 7.40 -3.75
C GLY A 100 -5.44 6.05 -3.87
N THR A 101 -4.71 4.94 -3.72
CA THR A 101 -5.26 3.57 -3.62
C THR A 101 -5.31 3.12 -2.16
N PRO A 102 -6.01 2.02 -1.82
CA PRO A 102 -6.07 1.52 -0.45
C PRO A 102 -4.69 1.16 0.11
N ILE A 103 -3.80 0.54 -0.69
CA ILE A 103 -2.43 0.23 -0.26
C ILE A 103 -1.62 1.49 0.10
N MET A 104 -1.83 2.61 -0.60
CA MET A 104 -1.21 3.90 -0.23
C MET A 104 -1.76 4.46 1.07
N VAL A 105 -3.07 4.30 1.32
CA VAL A 105 -3.68 4.70 2.59
C VAL A 105 -3.14 3.82 3.72
N SER A 106 -3.06 2.50 3.53
CA SER A 106 -2.44 1.61 4.51
C SER A 106 -1.01 2.03 4.83
N ALA A 107 -0.20 2.34 3.81
CA ALA A 107 1.15 2.85 4.00
C ALA A 107 1.20 4.20 4.72
N GLY A 108 0.28 5.11 4.39
CA GLY A 108 0.17 6.40 5.05
C GLY A 108 -0.21 6.33 6.53
N PHE A 109 -0.92 5.28 6.95
CA PHE A 109 -1.36 5.09 8.34
C PHE A 109 -0.63 3.92 9.05
N CYS A 110 0.47 3.42 8.50
CA CYS A 110 1.19 2.23 8.97
C CYS A 110 0.27 1.01 9.26
N SER A 111 -0.83 0.87 8.52
CA SER A 111 -1.85 -0.16 8.74
C SER A 111 -1.42 -1.49 8.12
N LEU A 112 -0.54 -2.20 8.83
CA LEU A 112 0.18 -3.38 8.34
C LEU A 112 -0.72 -4.54 7.90
N GLN A 113 -1.76 -4.86 8.67
CA GLN A 113 -2.64 -6.00 8.39
C GLN A 113 -3.51 -5.73 7.17
N ALA A 114 -4.01 -4.51 7.03
CA ALA A 114 -4.71 -4.10 5.81
C ALA A 114 -3.76 -4.07 4.60
N GLY A 115 -2.54 -3.56 4.78
CA GLY A 115 -1.53 -3.55 3.72
C GLY A 115 -1.20 -4.95 3.19
N LEU A 116 -0.97 -5.91 4.10
CA LEU A 116 -0.73 -7.31 3.74
C LEU A 116 -1.91 -7.88 2.95
N PHE A 117 -3.13 -7.69 3.46
CA PHE A 117 -4.34 -8.14 2.79
C PHE A 117 -4.46 -7.58 1.35
N PHE A 118 -4.22 -6.28 1.15
CA PHE A 118 -4.33 -5.70 -0.19
C PHE A 118 -3.27 -6.24 -1.15
N LEU A 119 -2.04 -6.46 -0.69
CA LEU A 119 -0.98 -7.03 -1.51
C LEU A 119 -1.30 -8.49 -1.89
N ASP A 120 -1.77 -9.30 -0.93
CA ASP A 120 -2.23 -10.67 -1.16
C ASP A 120 -3.45 -10.72 -2.10
N ALA A 121 -4.30 -9.70 -2.06
CA ALA A 121 -5.44 -9.52 -2.96
C ALA A 121 -5.05 -8.95 -4.34
N GLY A 122 -3.75 -8.80 -4.64
CA GLY A 122 -3.25 -8.37 -5.95
C GLY A 122 -3.28 -6.86 -6.21
N ALA A 123 -3.26 -6.02 -5.17
CA ALA A 123 -3.13 -4.57 -5.33
C ALA A 123 -1.84 -4.21 -6.08
N GLU A 124 -1.91 -3.24 -6.99
CA GLU A 124 -0.74 -2.71 -7.70
C GLU A 124 0.19 -1.94 -6.75
N VAL A 125 1.23 -2.62 -6.27
CA VAL A 125 2.21 -2.11 -5.30
C VAL A 125 2.91 -0.82 -5.75
N ASN A 126 3.13 -0.66 -7.06
CA ASN A 126 3.84 0.45 -7.67
C ASN A 126 2.92 1.52 -8.27
N ALA A 127 1.62 1.47 -7.93
CA ALA A 127 0.70 2.53 -8.30
C ALA A 127 1.21 3.89 -7.81
N VAL A 128 0.98 4.94 -8.59
CA VAL A 128 1.36 6.32 -8.25
C VAL A 128 0.13 7.18 -8.04
N HIS A 129 0.08 7.98 -6.98
CA HIS A 129 -1.00 8.96 -6.75
C HIS A 129 -0.76 10.26 -7.55
N GLY A 130 -1.63 11.25 -7.41
CA GLY A 130 -1.64 12.48 -8.20
C GLY A 130 -0.40 13.36 -8.06
N THR A 131 0.44 13.16 -7.04
CA THR A 131 1.77 13.81 -6.94
C THR A 131 2.95 12.91 -7.32
N GLY A 132 2.67 11.71 -7.84
CA GLY A 132 3.68 10.74 -8.25
C GLY A 132 4.25 9.88 -7.11
N SER A 133 3.69 9.92 -5.89
CA SER A 133 4.19 9.07 -4.80
C SER A 133 3.59 7.66 -4.86
N THR A 134 4.35 6.68 -4.41
CA THR A 134 3.94 5.27 -4.25
C THR A 134 3.62 4.96 -2.78
N ALA A 135 3.06 3.77 -2.52
CA ALA A 135 2.89 3.27 -1.15
C ALA A 135 4.23 3.24 -0.39
N LEU A 136 5.33 2.84 -1.03
CA LEU A 136 6.66 2.80 -0.42
C LEU A 136 7.14 4.20 0.01
N ILE A 137 6.87 5.24 -0.79
CA ILE A 137 7.17 6.62 -0.41
C ILE A 137 6.35 7.05 0.82
N PHE A 138 5.06 6.69 0.90
CA PHE A 138 4.23 7.01 2.07
C PHE A 138 4.74 6.31 3.34
N ALA A 139 5.05 5.01 3.26
CA ALA A 139 5.59 4.24 4.39
C ALA A 139 6.94 4.80 4.86
N ALA A 140 7.81 5.17 3.92
CA ALA A 140 9.12 5.74 4.23
C ALA A 140 9.03 7.13 4.87
N ARG A 141 8.06 7.96 4.47
CA ARG A 141 7.83 9.30 5.03
C ARG A 141 7.25 9.28 6.44
N ASN A 142 6.52 8.22 6.78
CA ASN A 142 5.76 8.12 8.02
C ASN A 142 6.39 7.14 9.02
N ASP A 143 7.66 6.79 8.82
CA ASP A 143 8.44 5.90 9.71
C ASP A 143 7.76 4.54 9.99
N CYS A 144 7.32 3.85 8.95
CA CYS A 144 6.65 2.54 9.06
C CYS A 144 7.58 1.38 8.62
N PRO A 145 8.57 0.93 9.43
CA PRO A 145 9.58 -0.05 8.99
C PRO A 145 9.01 -1.42 8.59
N GLU A 146 7.97 -1.91 9.28
CA GLU A 146 7.30 -3.17 8.93
C GLU A 146 6.57 -3.05 7.59
N MET A 147 5.91 -1.92 7.35
CA MET A 147 5.24 -1.65 6.07
C MET A 147 6.24 -1.48 4.94
N VAL A 148 7.39 -0.83 5.18
CA VAL A 148 8.48 -0.76 4.20
C VAL A 148 8.98 -2.15 3.85
N SER A 149 9.21 -3.00 4.85
CA SER A 149 9.64 -4.39 4.63
C SER A 149 8.61 -5.16 3.81
N LEU A 150 7.33 -5.09 4.21
CA LEU A 150 6.22 -5.72 3.51
C LEU A 150 6.16 -5.28 2.04
N LEU A 151 6.16 -3.97 1.77
CA LEU A 151 6.11 -3.45 0.41
C LEU A 151 7.30 -3.91 -0.42
N LEU A 152 8.51 -3.89 0.12
CA LEU A 152 9.72 -4.38 -0.56
C LEU A 152 9.73 -5.91 -0.74
N ASP A 153 9.05 -6.67 0.12
CA ASP A 153 8.86 -8.12 -0.04
C ASP A 153 7.82 -8.44 -1.12
N HIS A 154 6.93 -7.49 -1.43
CA HIS A 154 5.97 -7.55 -2.55
C HIS A 154 6.42 -6.69 -3.75
N ASP A 155 7.73 -6.61 -4.01
CA ASP A 155 8.30 -5.98 -5.21
C ASP A 155 7.96 -4.49 -5.42
N ALA A 156 7.80 -3.73 -4.33
CA ALA A 156 7.78 -2.28 -4.42
C ALA A 156 9.11 -1.75 -4.95
N ASP A 157 9.05 -0.91 -5.99
CA ASP A 157 10.22 -0.33 -6.64
C ASP A 157 10.69 0.91 -5.86
N PRO A 158 11.89 0.88 -5.24
CA PRO A 158 12.44 2.02 -4.51
C PRO A 158 12.91 3.15 -5.43
N MET A 159 13.02 2.90 -6.74
CA MET A 159 13.50 3.87 -7.72
C MET A 159 12.40 4.79 -8.26
N ILE A 160 11.12 4.48 -8.01
CA ILE A 160 10.02 5.37 -8.39
C ILE A 160 10.13 6.68 -7.60
N ALA A 161 10.29 7.77 -8.34
CA ALA A 161 10.48 9.10 -7.79
C ALA A 161 9.23 9.98 -7.95
N ALA A 162 8.80 10.61 -6.87
CA ALA A 162 7.75 11.63 -6.91
C ALA A 162 8.28 12.93 -7.52
N ARG A 163 7.48 13.52 -8.43
CA ARG A 163 7.78 14.81 -9.10
C ARG A 163 6.63 15.81 -8.93
N GLY A 164 6.09 15.89 -7.71
CA GLY A 164 4.98 16.79 -7.39
C GLY A 164 5.34 18.26 -7.51
N ARG A 165 4.36 19.13 -7.85
CA ARG A 165 4.54 20.59 -7.99
C ARG A 165 5.17 21.30 -6.78
N LYS A 166 5.00 20.72 -5.58
CA LYS A 166 5.52 21.27 -4.31
C LYS A 166 6.91 20.73 -3.94
N LEU A 167 7.43 19.75 -4.68
CA LEU A 167 8.78 19.22 -4.46
C LEU A 167 9.80 20.10 -5.21
N PRO A 168 11.03 20.21 -4.70
CA PRO A 168 12.12 20.82 -5.45
C PRO A 168 12.20 20.23 -6.86
N LYS A 169 12.49 21.08 -7.85
CA LYS A 169 12.71 20.65 -9.24
C LYS A 169 14.11 20.03 -9.34
N ASP A 170 14.27 18.84 -8.78
CA ASP A 170 15.40 17.95 -9.05
C ASP A 170 15.06 17.09 -10.27
N GLU A 171 15.99 16.95 -11.22
CA GLU A 171 15.85 16.10 -12.41
C GLU A 171 15.60 14.64 -12.03
N ARG A 172 16.19 14.18 -10.91
CA ARG A 172 16.06 12.81 -10.41
C ARG A 172 14.74 12.54 -9.68
N GLY A 173 14.02 13.58 -9.25
CA GLY A 173 12.82 13.45 -8.39
C GLY A 173 13.15 12.96 -6.97
N PHE A 174 12.13 12.78 -6.12
CA PHE A 174 12.31 12.30 -4.74
C PHE A 174 11.82 10.86 -4.58
N ARG A 175 12.74 9.95 -4.28
CA ARG A 175 12.49 8.53 -4.03
C ARG A 175 12.15 8.29 -2.56
N ALA A 176 11.72 7.08 -2.23
CA ALA A 176 11.37 6.71 -0.86
C ALA A 176 12.51 6.99 0.15
N VAL A 177 13.78 6.72 -0.24
CA VAL A 177 14.94 7.02 0.61
C VAL A 177 15.11 8.52 0.89
N ASP A 178 14.79 9.39 -0.05
CA ASP A 178 14.91 10.84 0.13
C ASP A 178 13.87 11.36 1.13
N PHE A 179 12.66 10.79 1.08
CA PHE A 179 11.63 11.07 2.08
C PHE A 179 12.02 10.54 3.45
N ALA A 180 12.56 9.32 3.56
CA ALA A 180 13.07 8.79 4.83
C ALA A 180 14.16 9.69 5.42
N ARG A 181 15.19 10.06 4.64
CA ARG A 181 16.28 10.97 5.09
C ARG A 181 15.75 12.30 5.62
N LYS A 182 14.69 12.83 5.02
CA LYS A 182 14.13 14.15 5.36
C LYS A 182 13.14 14.12 6.52
N TYR A 183 12.30 13.09 6.60
CA TYR A 183 11.13 13.07 7.48
C TYR A 183 11.16 11.97 8.53
N SER A 184 11.97 10.92 8.34
CA SER A 184 12.03 9.73 9.19
C SER A 184 13.44 9.14 9.24
N PRO A 185 14.46 9.89 9.73
CA PRO A 185 15.83 9.41 9.75
C PRO A 185 16.00 8.13 10.59
N GLU A 186 15.17 7.93 11.61
CA GLU A 186 15.16 6.73 12.47
C GLU A 186 14.85 5.45 11.68
N LEU A 187 14.00 5.53 10.64
CA LEU A 187 13.73 4.42 9.72
C LEU A 187 15.03 3.85 9.15
N LEU A 188 15.99 4.72 8.81
CA LEU A 188 17.25 4.35 8.18
C LEU A 188 18.17 3.54 9.09
N GLU A 189 17.94 3.59 10.40
CA GLU A 189 18.67 2.76 11.37
C GLU A 189 18.11 1.34 11.49
N THR A 190 16.85 1.15 11.06
CA THR A 190 16.19 -0.17 11.05
C THR A 190 16.73 -1.06 9.93
N ARG A 191 16.48 -2.37 10.02
CA ARG A 191 16.78 -3.32 8.93
C ARG A 191 16.06 -2.94 7.64
N ALA A 192 14.82 -2.47 7.73
CA ALA A 192 14.00 -2.08 6.60
C ALA A 192 14.59 -0.86 5.86
N GLY A 193 14.98 0.18 6.62
CA GLY A 193 15.60 1.37 6.05
C GLY A 193 16.97 1.10 5.45
N LYS A 194 17.81 0.28 6.10
CA LYS A 194 19.08 -0.18 5.53
C LYS A 194 18.89 -0.93 4.21
N ARG A 195 17.87 -1.80 4.14
CA ARG A 195 17.50 -2.48 2.88
C ARG A 195 17.04 -1.48 1.82
N LEU A 196 16.17 -0.53 2.18
CA LEU A 196 15.70 0.51 1.25
C LEU A 196 16.87 1.34 0.67
N VAL A 197 17.82 1.75 1.51
CA VAL A 197 19.04 2.44 1.09
C VAL A 197 19.85 1.57 0.13
N ALA A 198 20.13 0.33 0.53
CA ALA A 198 20.92 -0.60 -0.28
C ALA A 198 20.28 -0.83 -1.66
N LEU A 199 18.96 -1.03 -1.74
CA LEU A 199 18.27 -1.22 -3.02
C LEU A 199 18.27 0.06 -3.89
N THR A 200 18.28 1.24 -3.27
CA THR A 200 18.34 2.51 -4.01
C THR A 200 19.75 2.81 -4.52
N GLU A 201 20.78 2.46 -3.74
CA GLU A 201 22.19 2.69 -4.07
C GLU A 201 22.76 1.58 -4.97
N ALA A 202 22.27 0.34 -4.86
CA ALA A 202 22.61 -0.77 -5.76
C ALA A 202 22.20 -0.50 -7.21
N GLY A 203 21.13 0.26 -7.44
CA GLY A 203 20.74 0.74 -8.77
C GLY A 203 21.73 1.73 -9.40
N GLU A 204 22.68 2.27 -8.63
CA GLU A 204 23.65 3.28 -9.07
C GLU A 204 25.11 2.75 -9.11
N GLY A 205 25.38 1.50 -8.71
CA GLY A 205 26.76 0.97 -8.62
C GLY A 205 26.95 -0.54 -8.45
N CYS A 206 26.03 -1.37 -8.94
CA CYS A 206 26.19 -2.83 -8.85
C CYS A 206 27.17 -3.40 -9.90
N ASP A 207 28.39 -3.75 -9.49
CA ASP A 207 29.40 -4.36 -10.37
C ASP A 207 29.13 -5.85 -10.69
N GLY A 208 28.22 -6.50 -9.94
CA GLY A 208 27.84 -7.91 -10.09
C GLY A 208 26.48 -8.15 -10.76
N GLY A 209 25.77 -7.12 -11.19
CA GLY A 209 24.44 -7.32 -11.76
C GLY A 209 23.33 -7.47 -10.72
N THR A 210 22.21 -6.84 -11.06
CA THR A 210 21.07 -6.64 -10.17
C THR A 210 19.96 -7.59 -10.57
N VAL A 211 19.33 -8.23 -9.57
CA VAL A 211 18.14 -9.07 -9.76
C VAL A 211 17.00 -8.21 -10.28
N GLU A 212 16.52 -8.50 -11.49
CA GLU A 212 15.49 -7.75 -12.19
C GLU A 212 14.11 -8.41 -12.04
N ARG A 213 13.08 -7.66 -12.44
CA ARG A 213 11.70 -8.16 -12.47
C ARG A 213 11.60 -9.33 -13.45
N GLY A 214 11.27 -10.52 -12.95
CA GLY A 214 11.22 -11.77 -13.71
C GLY A 214 12.24 -12.82 -13.27
N ASP A 215 13.25 -12.41 -12.49
CA ASP A 215 14.23 -13.31 -11.89
C ASP A 215 13.66 -13.99 -10.62
N SER A 216 12.58 -14.76 -10.78
CA SER A 216 11.82 -15.35 -9.65
C SER A 216 12.63 -16.32 -8.78
N HIS A 217 13.80 -16.76 -9.25
CA HIS A 217 14.82 -17.43 -8.46
C HIS A 217 16.21 -17.16 -9.07
N LEU A 218 17.26 -17.48 -8.31
CA LEU A 218 18.65 -17.29 -8.76
C LEU A 218 18.98 -18.00 -10.08
N GLY A 219 18.21 -19.01 -10.47
CA GLY A 219 18.36 -19.70 -11.77
C GLY A 219 17.93 -18.84 -12.94
N LEU A 220 16.81 -18.14 -12.86
CA LEU A 220 16.40 -17.19 -13.93
C LEU A 220 17.34 -15.98 -14.00
N PHE A 221 17.79 -15.51 -12.84
CA PHE A 221 18.85 -14.49 -12.77
C PHE A 221 20.14 -14.97 -13.47
N ALA A 222 20.58 -16.19 -13.17
CA ALA A 222 21.78 -16.79 -13.78
C ALA A 222 21.62 -16.98 -15.29
N GLU A 223 20.46 -17.45 -15.75
CA GLU A 223 20.16 -17.57 -17.18
C GLU A 223 20.26 -16.21 -17.88
N ARG A 224 19.66 -15.17 -17.30
CA ARG A 224 19.65 -13.82 -17.90
C ARG A 224 21.03 -13.19 -17.96
N ILE A 225 21.81 -13.31 -16.87
CA ILE A 225 23.08 -12.60 -16.72
C ILE A 225 24.27 -13.43 -17.25
N LEU A 226 24.27 -14.74 -17.04
CA LEU A 226 25.38 -15.64 -17.40
C LEU A 226 25.07 -16.52 -18.62
N GLY A 227 23.81 -16.57 -19.09
CA GLY A 227 23.39 -17.49 -20.15
C GLY A 227 23.31 -18.96 -19.70
N ASP A 228 23.30 -19.21 -18.39
CA ASP A 228 23.26 -20.57 -17.83
C ASP A 228 22.53 -20.60 -16.49
N ALA A 229 21.31 -21.13 -16.49
CA ALA A 229 20.47 -21.29 -15.32
C ALA A 229 21.10 -22.14 -14.20
N GLU A 230 22.05 -23.06 -14.48
CA GLU A 230 22.64 -23.95 -13.47
C GLU A 230 23.73 -23.29 -12.62
N ARG A 231 24.26 -22.15 -13.07
CA ARG A 231 25.31 -21.41 -12.33
C ARG A 231 24.79 -20.63 -11.12
N TRP A 232 23.49 -20.71 -10.84
CA TRP A 232 22.86 -20.06 -9.69
C TRP A 232 23.51 -20.43 -8.34
N ARG A 233 24.05 -21.66 -8.21
CA ARG A 233 24.72 -22.12 -6.98
C ARG A 233 26.04 -21.39 -6.73
N GLU A 234 26.76 -21.00 -7.78
CA GLU A 234 27.98 -20.20 -7.68
C GLU A 234 27.65 -18.80 -7.16
N ILE A 235 26.61 -18.18 -7.73
CA ILE A 235 26.08 -16.89 -7.30
C ILE A 235 25.61 -16.98 -5.84
N ALA A 236 24.85 -18.01 -5.47
CA ALA A 236 24.37 -18.21 -4.11
C ALA A 236 25.54 -18.27 -3.11
N LYS A 237 26.57 -19.05 -3.43
CA LYS A 237 27.77 -19.20 -2.60
C LYS A 237 28.55 -17.90 -2.45
N LEU A 238 28.74 -17.14 -3.54
CA LEU A 238 29.47 -15.86 -3.52
C LEU A 238 28.78 -14.78 -2.68
N ASN A 239 27.46 -14.88 -2.56
CA ASN A 239 26.62 -13.90 -1.88
C ASN A 239 26.09 -14.38 -0.51
N GLY A 240 26.50 -15.57 -0.06
CA GLY A 240 26.08 -16.11 1.24
C GLY A 240 24.58 -16.45 1.31
N ILE A 241 23.98 -16.76 0.16
CA ILE A 241 22.55 -17.07 0.01
C ILE A 241 22.36 -18.59 0.17
N GLY A 242 21.38 -18.98 0.98
CA GLY A 242 21.03 -20.39 1.17
C GLY A 242 20.37 -21.02 -0.07
N PRO A 243 20.40 -22.35 -0.23
CA PRO A 243 19.89 -23.03 -1.42
C PRO A 243 18.40 -22.81 -1.69
N ASP A 244 17.61 -22.55 -0.64
CA ASP A 244 16.17 -22.30 -0.73
C ASP A 244 15.82 -20.80 -0.60
N SER A 245 16.82 -19.92 -0.58
CA SER A 245 16.59 -18.48 -0.44
C SER A 245 16.31 -17.87 -1.83
N PRO A 246 15.16 -17.19 -2.03
CA PRO A 246 14.83 -16.58 -3.31
C PRO A 246 15.79 -15.42 -3.62
N ALA A 247 16.06 -15.21 -4.91
CA ALA A 247 16.64 -13.95 -5.37
C ALA A 247 15.59 -12.85 -5.13
N ARG A 248 15.93 -11.81 -4.38
CA ARG A 248 14.97 -10.72 -4.15
C ARG A 248 15.20 -9.66 -5.20
N TYR A 249 14.11 -9.13 -5.74
CA TYR A 249 14.18 -8.00 -6.67
C TYR A 249 15.06 -6.87 -6.09
N GLY A 250 16.00 -6.40 -6.91
CA GLY A 250 16.97 -5.37 -6.56
C GLY A 250 18.18 -5.84 -5.75
N ASP A 251 18.29 -7.13 -5.40
CA ASP A 251 19.53 -7.67 -4.83
C ASP A 251 20.68 -7.45 -5.82
N CYS A 252 21.76 -6.82 -5.36
CA CYS A 252 23.02 -6.76 -6.11
C CYS A 252 23.84 -8.00 -5.75
N LEU A 253 24.06 -8.88 -6.72
CA LEU A 253 24.70 -10.17 -6.51
C LEU A 253 26.07 -10.18 -7.16
N LYS A 254 27.11 -10.59 -6.44
CA LYS A 254 28.41 -10.87 -7.06
C LYS A 254 28.26 -12.01 -8.07
N LEU A 255 28.82 -11.83 -9.26
CA LEU A 255 28.87 -12.88 -10.28
C LEU A 255 30.15 -13.70 -10.15
N PRO A 256 30.07 -14.99 -10.47
CA PRO A 256 31.27 -15.75 -10.77
C PRO A 256 31.95 -15.16 -12.02
N ALA A 257 33.28 -15.28 -12.05
CA ALA A 257 34.08 -14.94 -13.22
C ALA A 257 33.75 -15.85 -14.43
#